data_AF-X1SAX0-F1
#
_entry.id   AF-X1SAX0-F1
#
_cell.length_a   1.000
_cell.length_b   1.000
_cell.length_c   1.000
_cell.angle_alpha   90.00
_cell.angle_beta   90.00
_cell.angle_gamma   90.00
#
_symmetry.space_group_name_H-M   'P 1'
#
loop_
_entity.id
_entity.type
_entity.pdbx_description
1 polymer ?
#
loop_
_entity_poly.entity_id
_entity_poly.type
_entity_poly.pdbx_seq_one_letter_code
_entity_poly.pdbx_strand_id
1 'polypeptide(L)'
;MVNNDYIRGYFDAHGYIYSTKRPSGALRWRIIFQDQDRSQIGRAHTFLTDEGYHPGIYPRKDKGLLFGPRNVQKIIITRQAELKRFIKEIGTERPEMQERFSQFLIDKGVAVV
;
A
#
# COMPACT_ATOMS: atom_id res chain seq x y z
N MET A 1 -8.49 -17.36 9.97
CA MET A 1 -8.55 -16.59 8.70
C MET A 1 -8.57 -15.12 9.07
N VAL A 2 -7.51 -14.38 8.76
CA VAL A 2 -7.51 -12.92 8.87
C VAL A 2 -8.34 -12.43 7.69
N ASN A 3 -9.44 -11.71 7.98
CA ASN A 3 -10.43 -11.32 6.99
C ASN A 3 -9.89 -10.13 6.15
N ASN A 4 -10.36 -9.94 4.91
CA ASN A 4 -10.04 -8.78 4.09
C ASN A 4 -10.31 -7.44 4.83
N ASP A 5 -11.23 -7.46 5.79
CA ASP A 5 -11.53 -6.33 6.67
C ASP A 5 -10.34 -5.93 7.56
N TYR A 6 -9.54 -6.89 8.04
CA TYR A 6 -8.33 -6.56 8.82
C TYR A 6 -7.30 -5.84 7.97
N ILE A 7 -6.98 -6.37 6.78
CA ILE A 7 -5.97 -5.75 5.92
C ILE A 7 -6.47 -4.39 5.38
N ARG A 8 -7.79 -4.22 5.15
CA ARG A 8 -8.41 -2.92 4.83
C ARG A 8 -8.25 -1.94 5.98
N GLY A 9 -8.66 -2.30 7.20
CA GLY A 9 -8.51 -1.43 8.36
C GLY A 9 -7.05 -1.06 8.65
N TYR A 10 -6.14 -2.03 8.46
CA TYR A 10 -4.71 -1.77 8.58
C TYR A 10 -4.17 -0.86 7.46
N PHE A 11 -4.67 -1.01 6.23
CA PHE A 11 -4.36 -0.08 5.13
C PHE A 11 -4.90 1.31 5.41
N ASP A 12 -6.11 1.44 5.96
CA ASP A 12 -6.69 2.74 6.25
C ASP A 12 -5.88 3.47 7.33
N ALA A 13 -5.42 2.76 8.37
CA ALA A 13 -4.62 3.34 9.44
C ALA A 13 -3.15 3.60 9.06
N HIS A 14 -2.51 2.69 8.32
CA HIS A 14 -1.05 2.67 8.14
C HIS A 14 -0.60 2.68 6.68
N GLY A 15 -1.56 2.70 5.76
CA GLY A 15 -1.35 2.55 4.34
C GLY A 15 -1.57 3.82 3.55
N TYR A 16 -1.00 3.82 2.35
CA TYR A 16 -1.28 4.81 1.32
C TYR A 16 -0.88 4.27 -0.06
N ILE A 17 -1.47 4.87 -1.09
CA ILE A 17 -1.09 4.67 -2.48
C ILE A 17 -0.49 5.95 -3.05
N TYR A 18 0.58 5.81 -3.83
CA TYR A 18 1.16 6.94 -4.52
C TYR A 18 1.83 6.56 -5.83
N SER A 19 1.99 7.56 -6.69
CA SER A 19 2.72 7.45 -7.94
C SER A 19 4.05 8.21 -7.88
N THR A 20 5.03 7.68 -8.60
CA THR A 20 6.32 8.35 -8.86
C THR A 20 6.51 8.43 -10.36
N LYS A 21 6.90 9.61 -10.87
CA LYS A 21 7.23 9.78 -12.29
C LYS A 21 8.58 9.13 -12.58
N ARG A 22 8.63 8.23 -13.56
CA ARG A 22 9.90 7.68 -14.07
C ARG A 22 10.61 8.72 -14.95
N PRO A 23 11.93 8.60 -15.17
CA PRO A 23 12.65 9.42 -16.15
C PRO A 23 12.01 9.39 -17.54
N SER A 24 11.41 8.26 -17.93
CA SER A 24 10.67 8.10 -19.20
C SER A 24 9.31 8.81 -19.25
N GLY A 25 8.91 9.53 -18.19
CA GLY A 25 7.60 10.18 -18.08
C GLY A 25 6.47 9.29 -17.56
N ALA A 26 6.62 7.95 -17.63
CA ALA A 26 5.59 7.02 -17.18
C ALA A 26 5.40 7.01 -15.65
N LEU A 27 4.15 6.91 -15.19
CA LEU A 27 3.84 6.82 -13.76
C LEU A 27 4.02 5.39 -13.23
N ARG A 28 4.79 5.27 -12.15
CA ARG A 28 4.95 4.05 -11.35
C ARG A 28 4.18 4.19 -10.05
N TRP A 29 3.08 3.45 -9.96
CA TRP A 29 2.21 3.38 -8.80
C TRP A 29 2.69 2.32 -7.80
N ARG A 30 2.45 2.57 -6.50
CA ARG A 30 2.83 1.68 -5.39
C ARG A 30 1.82 1.82 -4.25
N ILE A 31 1.49 0.68 -3.63
CA ILE A 31 0.81 0.62 -2.34
C ILE A 31 1.86 0.41 -1.26
N ILE A 32 1.79 1.19 -0.20
CA ILE A 32 2.71 1.11 0.94
C ILE A 32 1.91 0.90 2.22
N PHE A 33 2.42 0.06 3.11
CA PHE A 33 2.11 0.05 4.53
C PHE A 33 3.35 0.49 5.31
N GLN A 34 3.20 1.34 6.32
CA GLN A 34 4.29 1.78 7.17
C GLN A 34 3.88 1.75 8.65
N ASP A 35 4.60 0.99 9.45
CA ASP A 35 4.35 0.89 10.90
C ASP A 35 5.67 0.72 11.67
N GLN A 36 5.68 1.18 12.91
CA GLN A 36 6.73 0.93 13.90
C GLN A 36 6.58 -0.45 14.54
N ASP A 37 5.34 -0.93 14.68
CA ASP A 37 5.09 -2.25 15.25
C ASP A 37 5.46 -3.35 14.24
N ARG A 38 6.61 -3.98 14.49
CA ARG A 38 7.12 -5.08 13.67
C ARG A 38 6.19 -6.29 13.64
N SER A 39 5.39 -6.49 14.69
CA SER A 39 4.46 -7.61 14.76
C SER A 39 3.26 -7.39 13.85
N GLN A 40 2.67 -6.19 13.85
CA GLN A 40 1.53 -5.85 13.01
C GLN A 40 1.90 -5.85 11.53
N ILE A 41 3.03 -5.22 11.19
CA ILE A 41 3.49 -5.21 9.81
C ILE A 41 3.95 -6.61 9.35
N GLY A 42 4.52 -7.42 10.24
CA GLY A 42 4.82 -8.83 9.95
C GLY A 42 3.57 -9.65 9.62
N ARG A 43 2.47 -9.42 10.35
CA ARG A 43 1.18 -10.05 10.09
C ARG A 43 0.59 -9.60 8.76
N ALA A 44 0.58 -8.30 8.47
CA ALA A 44 0.12 -7.77 7.20
C ALA A 44 0.94 -8.31 6.02
N HIS A 45 2.26 -8.43 6.17
CA HIS A 45 3.13 -9.01 5.16
C HIS A 45 2.79 -10.48 4.91
N THR A 46 2.69 -11.28 5.97
CA THR A 46 2.36 -12.71 5.88
C THR A 46 1.00 -12.91 5.20
N PHE A 47 -0.02 -12.16 5.61
CA PHE A 47 -1.33 -12.20 4.99
C PHE A 47 -1.28 -11.90 3.48
N LEU A 48 -0.58 -10.83 3.08
CA LEU A 48 -0.45 -10.48 1.67
C LEU A 48 0.27 -11.58 0.88
N THR A 49 1.33 -12.17 1.43
CA THR A 49 2.03 -13.28 0.79
C THR A 49 1.15 -14.53 0.66
N ASP A 50 0.40 -14.89 1.70
CA ASP A 50 -0.51 -16.04 1.68
C ASP A 50 -1.65 -15.85 0.67
N GLU A 51 -2.13 -14.62 0.50
CA GLU A 51 -3.11 -14.24 -0.53
C GLU A 51 -2.49 -14.16 -1.94
N GLY A 52 -1.20 -14.45 -2.11
CA GLY A 52 -0.51 -14.49 -3.40
C GLY A 52 -0.02 -13.13 -3.92
N TYR A 53 0.03 -12.10 -3.06
CA TYR A 53 0.74 -10.86 -3.37
C TYR A 53 2.25 -11.05 -3.19
N HIS A 54 3.04 -10.23 -3.87
CA HIS A 54 4.50 -10.24 -3.79
C HIS A 54 5.03 -8.91 -3.24
N PRO A 55 4.70 -8.58 -1.98
CA PRO A 55 5.23 -7.39 -1.35
C PRO A 55 6.72 -7.51 -1.07
N GLY A 56 7.44 -6.39 -1.17
CA GLY A 56 8.76 -6.26 -0.56
C GLY A 56 8.65 -5.66 0.84
N ILE A 57 9.35 -6.22 1.82
CA ILE A 57 9.47 -5.64 3.17
C ILE A 57 10.86 -5.01 3.38
N TYR A 58 10.89 -3.77 3.87
CA TYR A 58 12.12 -3.01 4.03
C TYR A 58 12.15 -2.27 5.37
N PRO A 59 13.27 -2.29 6.11
CA PRO A 59 13.47 -1.37 7.22
C PRO A 59 13.67 0.06 6.69
N ARG A 60 13.13 1.05 7.40
CA ARG A 60 13.35 2.47 7.12
C ARG A 60 13.61 3.20 8.43
N LYS A 61 14.65 4.04 8.43
CA LYS A 61 14.82 5.08 9.44
C LYS A 61 13.93 6.25 9.06
N ASP A 62 12.82 6.41 9.77
CA ASP A 62 12.01 7.61 9.66
C ASP A 62 12.70 8.71 10.47
N LYS A 63 13.03 9.85 9.86
CA LYS A 63 13.79 10.94 10.52
C LYS A 63 12.89 11.83 11.39
N GLY A 64 11.88 11.26 12.02
CA GLY A 64 10.74 11.93 12.68
C GLY A 64 11.07 13.33 13.23
N LEU A 65 10.44 14.35 12.64
CA LEU A 65 10.70 15.77 12.93
C LEU A 65 10.44 16.16 14.39
N LEU A 66 9.56 15.46 15.10
CA LEU A 66 9.08 15.82 16.44
C LEU A 66 9.50 14.84 17.56
N PHE A 67 9.93 13.63 17.23
CA PHE A 67 10.16 12.56 18.21
C PHE A 67 11.45 11.76 17.97
N GLY A 68 12.37 12.31 17.19
CA GLY A 68 13.64 11.67 16.84
C GLY A 68 13.48 10.54 15.81
N PRO A 69 14.60 9.96 15.34
CA PRO A 69 14.58 8.92 14.33
C PRO A 69 13.92 7.65 14.85
N ARG A 70 12.87 7.17 14.17
CA ARG A 70 12.16 5.93 14.50
C ARG A 70 12.46 4.86 13.46
N ASN A 71 12.67 3.63 13.94
CA ASN A 71 12.79 2.48 13.05
C ASN A 71 11.38 2.03 12.67
N VAL A 72 10.96 2.34 11.45
CA VAL A 72 9.73 1.83 10.87
C VAL A 72 10.05 0.71 9.91
N GLN A 73 9.12 -0.20 9.69
CA GLN A 73 9.16 -1.12 8.56
C GLN A 73 8.17 -0.64 7.50
N LYS A 74 8.45 -1.02 6.26
CA LYS A 74 7.57 -0.76 5.12
C LYS A 74 7.31 -2.03 4.35
N ILE A 75 6.06 -2.24 3.98
CA ILE A 75 5.65 -3.19 2.94
C ILE A 75 5.38 -2.39 1.68
N ILE A 76 5.85 -2.85 0.53
CA ILE A 76 5.64 -2.19 -0.75
C ILE A 76 5.12 -3.20 -1.77
N ILE A 77 3.93 -2.95 -2.31
CA ILE A 77 3.37 -3.68 -3.46
C ILE A 77 3.60 -2.83 -4.71
N THR A 78 4.17 -3.42 -5.76
CA THR A 78 4.52 -2.68 -6.98
C THR A 78 4.01 -3.30 -8.29
N ARG A 79 3.56 -4.56 -8.28
CA ARG A 79 3.07 -5.22 -9.49
C ARG A 79 1.70 -4.65 -9.84
N GLN A 80 1.53 -4.19 -11.08
CA GLN A 80 0.29 -3.52 -11.50
C GLN A 80 -0.96 -4.41 -11.33
N ALA A 81 -0.85 -5.71 -11.61
CA ALA A 81 -1.95 -6.66 -11.41
C ALA A 81 -2.36 -6.75 -9.93
N GLU A 82 -1.39 -6.74 -9.03
CA GLU A 82 -1.62 -6.75 -7.58
C GLU A 82 -2.23 -5.44 -7.09
N LEU A 83 -1.81 -4.30 -7.63
CA LEU A 83 -2.46 -3.02 -7.31
C LEU A 83 -3.94 -3.02 -7.73
N LYS A 84 -4.25 -3.50 -8.95
CA LYS A 84 -5.64 -3.64 -9.40
C LYS A 84 -6.44 -4.60 -8.52
N ARG A 85 -5.84 -5.74 -8.17
CA ARG A 85 -6.45 -6.74 -7.29
C ARG A 85 -6.72 -6.17 -5.90
N PHE A 86 -5.75 -5.48 -5.30
CA PHE A 86 -5.89 -4.84 -3.99
C PHE A 86 -7.05 -3.85 -3.98
N ILE A 87 -7.15 -2.98 -4.99
CA ILE A 87 -8.23 -1.99 -5.07
C ILE A 87 -9.59 -2.66 -5.17
N LYS A 88 -9.69 -3.77 -5.92
CA LYS A 88 -10.94 -4.51 -6.12
C LYS A 88 -11.37 -5.33 -4.90
N GLU A 89 -10.43 -6.05 -4.29
CA GLU A 89 -10.74 -7.05 -3.25
C GLU A 89 -10.62 -6.50 -1.83
N ILE A 90 -9.67 -5.59 -1.60
CA ILE A 90 -9.40 -5.01 -0.28
C ILE A 90 -10.03 -3.62 -0.21
N GLY A 91 -9.71 -2.74 -1.15
CA GLY A 91 -10.25 -1.38 -1.17
C GLY A 91 -9.76 -0.51 -0.01
N THR A 92 -10.49 0.57 0.27
CA THR A 92 -10.20 1.54 1.34
C THR A 92 -11.49 2.31 1.65
N GLU A 93 -11.68 2.67 2.92
CA GLU A 93 -12.80 3.54 3.33
C GLU A 93 -12.41 5.02 3.35
N ARG A 94 -11.12 5.33 3.17
CA ARG A 94 -10.62 6.71 3.20
C ARG A 94 -10.91 7.44 1.89
N PRO A 95 -11.70 8.53 1.89
CA PRO A 95 -12.07 9.25 0.67
C PRO A 95 -10.85 9.70 -0.16
N GLU A 96 -9.79 10.19 0.49
CA GLU A 96 -8.58 10.61 -0.20
C GLU A 96 -7.83 9.45 -0.85
N MET A 97 -7.92 8.23 -0.32
CA MET A 97 -7.31 7.05 -0.93
C MET A 97 -8.19 6.49 -2.05
N GLN A 98 -9.52 6.60 -1.93
CA GLN A 98 -10.45 6.25 -3.00
C GLN A 98 -10.21 7.11 -4.24
N GLU A 99 -10.01 8.42 -4.09
CA GLU A 99 -9.66 9.31 -5.21
C GLU A 99 -8.35 8.86 -5.88
N ARG A 100 -7.36 8.47 -5.09
CA ARG A 100 -6.08 7.98 -5.61
C ARG A 100 -6.19 6.62 -6.29
N PHE A 101 -7.09 5.75 -5.82
CA PHE A 101 -7.43 4.50 -6.52
C PHE A 101 -8.08 4.79 -7.87
N SER A 102 -9.03 5.72 -7.93
CA SER A 102 -9.66 6.15 -9.19
C SER A 102 -8.62 6.71 -10.16
N GLN A 103 -7.71 7.57 -9.69
CA GLN A 103 -6.63 8.10 -10.53
C GLN A 103 -5.73 6.98 -11.08
N PHE A 104 -5.37 5.99 -10.26
CA PHE A 104 -4.61 4.84 -10.73
C PHE A 104 -5.35 4.06 -11.82
N LEU A 105 -6.65 3.83 -11.66
CA LEU A 105 -7.46 3.12 -12.63
C LEU A 105 -7.54 3.88 -13.97
N ILE A 106 -7.77 5.19 -13.92
CA ILE A 106 -7.78 6.09 -15.09
C ILE A 106 -6.42 6.07 -15.81
N ASP A 107 -5.31 6.24 -15.08
CA ASP A 107 -3.95 6.20 -15.62
C ASP A 107 -3.62 4.87 -16.31
N LYS A 108 -4.32 3.80 -15.96
CA LYS A 108 -4.15 2.45 -16.53
C LYS A 108 -5.23 2.08 -17.54
N GLY A 109 -6.01 3.05 -18.00
CA GLY A 109 -7.04 2.87 -19.03
C GLY A 109 -8.21 2.00 -18.57
N VAL A 110 -8.41 1.87 -17.25
CA VAL A 110 -9.60 1.22 -16.71
C VAL A 110 -10.64 2.33 -16.54
N ALA A 111 -11.63 2.36 -17.42
CA ALA A 111 -12.78 3.25 -17.28
C ALA A 111 -13.49 2.93 -15.96
N VAL A 112 -13.51 3.89 -15.04
CA VAL A 112 -14.34 3.83 -13.85
C VAL A 112 -15.73 4.22 -14.32
N VAL A 113 -16.61 3.22 -14.50
CA VAL A 113 -18.03 3.40 -14.86
C VAL A 113 -18.87 3.33 -13.61
#